data_AF-A0A7L3MB38-F1
#
_entry.id   AF-A0A7L3MB38-F1
#
_cell.length_a   1.000
_cell.length_b   1.000
_cell.length_c   1.000
_cell.angle_alpha   90.00
_cell.angle_beta   90.00
_cell.angle_gamma   90.00
#
_symmetry.space_group_name_H-M   'P 1'
#
loop_
_entity.id
_entity.type
_entity.pdbx_description
1 polymer ?
#
loop_
_entity_poly.entity_id
_entity_poly.type
_entity_poly.pdbx_seq_one_letter_code
_entity_poly.pdbx_strand_id
1 'polypeptide(L)'
;SGLHEFDALQDPEVNDFRAKMRRISEEKIQSLVGLSWMEWLKHTYPPEQEPVMPESFQDKLYSGNLVVAVHFDNCQDVFSFQVSPNMNPIKLNELAIRKRLTIHGKEDEEVDPADYVLQVSGRLEYVFGDHPLIQFQYIRSCVMNRTLPQLTLVECCTIKKMCEQEMIAIEAAINRKSSNLPLPLPPKKTRATTSVWDISNPFKIILLKGNKLNTEENAKVHVRAGLFHGTELLCKTIVSTEISGRSDHIWNEVLEFEVNVCDLPRMARLCFAVYAVMDKMKTKKSTKAMNPSKYQTIRKAGKVHYPVAWVNTMVFDYKGHLRNGEMVLHSWSSFPDELEEMLNPMGTVQTNPYTENATALHIRFQEYSKQPINYPPFDKILEKAAEIARNSDNAAMAGRGGKKFYVVLKDIMERDPLSQLCENEMDLIWTLRYDCRENFPQSLPKLLLSLKWNKLEDVAQLQALLQIWPKLLPREALELLDFNYPDQYVREYAVGCLRQMSDEELSQYLLQLVQVLKYEPFLDCALSRFLLERALGNRRIGQMLFWHLR
;
A
#
# COMPACT_ATOMS: atom_id res chain seq x y z
N SER A 1 18.14 -14.93 -3.54
CA SER A 1 17.84 -14.53 -4.92
C SER A 1 18.91 -13.56 -5.40
N GLY A 2 19.55 -13.84 -6.54
CA GLY A 2 20.50 -12.93 -7.18
C GLY A 2 19.83 -11.99 -8.19
N LEU A 3 20.43 -10.84 -8.46
CA LEU A 3 19.87 -9.82 -9.39
C LEU A 3 19.56 -10.36 -10.80
N HIS A 4 20.29 -11.38 -11.25
CA HIS A 4 20.13 -12.03 -12.55
C HIS A 4 18.80 -12.80 -12.68
N GLU A 5 18.19 -13.22 -11.56
CA GLU A 5 16.90 -13.91 -11.56
C GLU A 5 15.79 -12.98 -12.08
N PHE A 6 15.87 -11.68 -11.81
CA PHE A 6 14.90 -10.70 -12.33
C PHE A 6 15.05 -10.47 -13.83
N ASP A 7 16.28 -10.51 -14.35
CA ASP A 7 16.53 -10.38 -15.79
C ASP A 7 16.00 -11.61 -16.56
N ALA A 8 16.00 -12.78 -15.91
CA ALA A 8 15.50 -14.03 -16.47
C ALA A 8 13.96 -14.10 -16.59
N LEU A 9 13.21 -13.32 -15.81
CA LEU A 9 11.74 -13.32 -15.84
C LEU A 9 11.15 -12.81 -17.17
N GLN A 10 11.90 -11.95 -17.90
CA GLN A 10 11.45 -11.30 -19.14
C GLN A 10 10.09 -10.58 -19.04
N ASP A 11 9.65 -10.25 -17.82
CA ASP A 11 8.38 -9.58 -17.57
C ASP A 11 8.52 -8.06 -17.81
N PRO A 12 7.71 -7.46 -18.70
CA PRO A 12 7.80 -6.02 -19.00
C PRO A 12 7.42 -5.14 -17.81
N GLU A 13 6.53 -5.58 -16.92
CA GLU A 13 6.18 -4.84 -15.70
C GLU A 13 7.36 -4.80 -14.73
N VAL A 14 8.02 -5.94 -14.51
CA VAL A 14 9.21 -6.03 -13.64
C VAL A 14 10.33 -5.13 -14.15
N ASN A 15 10.56 -5.13 -15.46
CA ASN A 15 11.60 -4.32 -16.09
C ASN A 15 11.27 -2.81 -16.01
N ASP A 16 10.04 -2.42 -16.33
CA ASP A 16 9.59 -1.03 -16.22
C ASP A 16 9.67 -0.53 -14.77
N PHE A 17 9.26 -1.36 -13.79
CA PHE A 17 9.36 -1.05 -12.37
C PHE A 17 10.82 -0.83 -11.93
N ARG A 18 11.72 -1.77 -12.25
CA ARG A 18 13.14 -1.67 -11.91
C ARG A 18 13.79 -0.43 -12.50
N ALA A 19 13.47 -0.09 -13.76
CA ALA A 19 13.99 1.11 -14.42
C ALA A 19 13.50 2.40 -13.75
N LYS A 20 12.21 2.51 -13.45
CA LYS A 20 11.63 3.67 -12.77
C LYS A 20 12.16 3.83 -11.34
N MET A 21 12.18 2.77 -10.54
CA MET A 21 12.67 2.82 -9.16
C MET A 21 14.17 3.13 -9.09
N ARG A 22 14.96 2.65 -10.07
CA ARG A 22 16.36 3.06 -10.21
C ARG A 22 16.48 4.57 -10.39
N ARG A 23 15.70 5.16 -11.30
CA ARG A 23 15.73 6.61 -11.54
C ARG A 23 15.39 7.41 -10.28
N ILE A 24 14.34 7.01 -9.55
CA ILE A 24 13.98 7.66 -8.26
C ILE A 24 15.13 7.55 -7.25
N SER A 25 15.78 6.38 -7.18
CA SER A 25 16.92 6.16 -6.29
C SER A 25 18.12 7.03 -6.70
N GLU A 26 18.42 7.14 -7.99
CA GLU A 26 19.51 7.96 -8.52
C GLU A 26 19.27 9.46 -8.28
N GLU A 27 18.05 9.95 -8.55
CA GLU A 27 17.65 11.34 -8.26
C GLU A 27 17.80 11.65 -6.76
N LYS A 28 17.39 10.72 -5.89
CA LYS A 28 17.54 10.86 -4.44
C LYS A 28 19.00 10.86 -4.01
N ILE A 29 19.83 9.97 -4.55
CA ILE A 29 21.26 9.94 -4.27
C ILE A 29 21.94 11.23 -4.75
N GLN A 30 21.60 11.74 -5.94
CA GLN A 30 22.11 13.02 -6.43
C GLN A 30 21.73 14.19 -5.51
N SER A 31 20.54 14.17 -4.92
CA SER A 31 20.14 15.18 -3.93
C SER A 31 20.96 15.16 -2.64
N LEU A 32 21.67 14.06 -2.34
CA LEU A 32 22.56 13.97 -1.19
C LEU A 32 23.95 14.59 -1.47
N VAL A 33 24.33 14.69 -2.75
CA VAL A 33 25.61 15.28 -3.15
C VAL A 33 25.56 16.79 -2.93
N GLY A 34 26.51 17.30 -2.14
CA GLY A 34 26.59 18.73 -1.81
C GLY A 34 25.79 19.15 -0.56
N LEU A 35 25.16 18.21 0.14
CA LEU A 35 24.59 18.49 1.46
C LEU A 35 25.68 18.89 2.46
N SER A 36 25.35 19.83 3.34
CA SER A 36 26.17 20.07 4.52
C SER A 36 26.17 18.85 5.44
N TRP A 37 27.22 18.68 6.25
CA TRP A 37 27.29 17.60 7.24
C TRP A 37 26.09 17.57 8.19
N MET A 38 25.48 18.74 8.47
CA MET A 38 24.32 18.86 9.34
C MET A 38 23.03 18.39 8.65
N GLU A 39 22.87 18.69 7.35
CA GLU A 39 21.75 18.15 6.56
C GLU A 39 21.89 16.64 6.34
N TRP A 40 23.11 16.15 6.10
CA TRP A 40 23.40 14.72 6.08
C TRP A 40 23.06 14.07 7.42
N LEU A 41 23.42 14.67 8.55
CA LEU A 41 23.10 14.15 9.87
C LEU A 41 21.58 14.07 10.09
N LYS A 42 20.82 15.11 9.71
CA LYS A 42 19.34 15.10 9.77
C LYS A 42 18.72 13.97 8.95
N HIS A 43 19.32 13.64 7.82
CA HIS A 43 18.81 12.61 6.91
C HIS A 43 19.20 11.19 7.36
N THR A 44 20.44 11.02 7.80
CA THR A 44 21.01 9.71 8.14
C THR A 44 20.68 9.29 9.57
N TYR A 45 20.63 10.25 10.50
CA TYR A 45 20.34 10.05 11.91
C TYR A 45 19.37 11.13 12.43
N PRO A 46 18.11 11.15 11.93
CA PRO A 46 17.12 12.14 12.33
C PRO A 46 16.84 12.06 13.84
N PRO A 47 16.73 13.20 14.54
CA PRO A 47 16.39 13.22 15.96
C PRO A 47 14.93 12.77 16.18
N GLU A 48 14.74 11.74 17.01
CA GLU A 48 13.40 11.26 17.39
C GLU A 48 12.75 12.23 18.38
N GLN A 49 11.65 12.87 17.97
CA GLN A 49 10.99 13.90 18.76
C GLN A 49 9.49 13.65 18.91
N GLU A 50 8.95 13.95 20.08
CA GLU A 50 7.52 13.97 20.35
C GLU A 50 7.08 15.35 20.89
N PRO A 51 6.15 16.04 20.20
CA PRO A 51 5.84 17.44 20.50
C PRO A 51 5.09 17.66 21.82
N VAL A 52 4.29 16.69 22.29
CA VAL A 52 3.36 16.87 23.43
C VAL A 52 3.94 16.31 24.71
N MET A 53 4.23 17.15 25.71
CA MET A 53 4.67 16.74 27.06
C MET A 53 3.50 16.15 27.86
N PRO A 54 3.57 14.88 28.32
CA PRO A 54 2.55 14.34 29.21
C PRO A 54 2.64 14.98 30.60
N GLU A 55 1.50 15.29 31.21
CA GLU A 55 1.41 15.93 32.54
C GLU A 55 2.14 15.13 33.64
N SER A 56 2.22 13.81 33.48
CA SER A 56 2.89 12.87 34.39
C SER A 56 4.41 13.02 34.50
N PHE A 57 5.03 13.89 33.70
CA PHE A 57 6.47 14.15 33.75
C PHE A 57 6.85 15.14 34.85
N GLN A 58 5.96 16.05 35.25
CA GLN A 58 6.29 17.11 36.21
C GLN A 58 6.72 16.53 37.57
N ASP A 59 6.06 15.46 38.02
CA ASP A 59 6.37 14.77 39.28
C ASP A 59 7.67 13.95 39.25
N LYS A 60 8.23 13.71 38.06
CA LYS A 60 9.44 12.89 37.86
C LYS A 60 10.71 13.73 37.68
N LEU A 61 10.58 15.05 37.53
CA LEU A 61 11.71 15.97 37.36
C LEU A 61 12.33 16.34 38.72
N TYR A 62 13.65 16.53 38.75
CA TYR A 62 14.35 16.92 39.98
C TYR A 62 14.20 18.42 40.23
N SER A 63 13.26 18.78 41.11
CA SER A 63 12.86 20.17 41.37
C SER A 63 12.44 20.91 40.09
N GLY A 64 11.76 20.21 39.18
CA GLY A 64 11.34 20.77 37.88
C GLY A 64 12.43 20.82 36.80
N ASN A 65 13.64 20.33 37.09
CA ASN A 65 14.77 20.30 36.15
C ASN A 65 15.16 18.88 35.75
N LEU A 66 15.83 18.78 34.60
CA LEU A 66 16.54 17.58 34.13
C LEU A 66 17.94 17.56 34.73
N VAL A 67 18.38 16.41 35.21
CA VAL A 67 19.80 16.17 35.49
C VAL A 67 20.34 15.37 34.32
N VAL A 68 21.41 15.84 33.67
CA VAL A 68 22.01 15.20 32.48
C VAL A 68 23.51 15.05 32.72
N ALA A 69 24.06 13.87 32.40
CA ALA A 69 25.50 13.64 32.39
C ALA A 69 26.03 13.78 30.96
N VAL A 70 27.06 14.60 30.79
CA VAL A 70 27.73 14.83 29.52
C VAL A 70 29.19 14.36 29.61
N HIS A 71 29.54 13.41 28.76
CA HIS A 71 30.87 12.87 28.52
C HIS A 71 31.54 13.65 27.38
N PHE A 72 32.87 13.66 27.30
CA PHE A 72 33.61 14.22 26.17
C PHE A 72 34.28 13.12 25.39
N ASP A 73 34.18 13.10 24.06
CA ASP A 73 34.79 12.03 23.24
C ASP A 73 36.32 11.96 23.40
N ASN A 74 36.95 13.13 23.61
CA ASN A 74 38.40 13.28 23.69
C ASN A 74 38.96 13.20 25.13
N CYS A 75 38.13 12.97 26.16
CA CYS A 75 38.57 12.91 27.56
C CYS A 75 37.72 11.95 28.40
N GLN A 76 38.26 11.39 29.48
CA GLN A 76 37.47 10.57 30.42
C GLN A 76 36.56 11.39 31.35
N ASP A 77 36.52 12.72 31.18
CA ASP A 77 35.72 13.59 32.02
C ASP A 77 34.22 13.43 31.78
N VAL A 78 33.49 13.39 32.90
CA VAL A 78 32.03 13.35 32.92
C VAL A 78 31.54 14.47 33.82
N PHE A 79 30.68 15.33 33.30
CA PHE A 79 30.07 16.39 34.08
C PHE A 79 28.55 16.24 34.13
N SER A 80 28.00 16.35 35.33
CA SER A 80 26.56 16.42 35.55
C SER A 80 26.09 17.88 35.56
N PHE A 81 24.96 18.13 34.91
CA PHE A 81 24.31 19.44 34.82
C PHE A 81 22.85 19.31 35.22
N GLN A 82 22.35 20.29 35.98
CA GLN A 82 20.92 20.48 36.20
C GLN A 82 20.43 21.55 35.23
N VAL A 83 19.57 21.19 34.29
CA VAL A 83 19.11 22.04 33.20
C VAL A 83 17.59 22.06 33.09
N SER A 84 17.04 23.13 32.54
CA SER A 84 15.61 23.22 32.26
C SER A 84 15.19 22.18 31.20
N PRO A 85 14.03 21.50 31.34
CA PRO A 85 13.51 20.60 30.32
C PRO A 85 13.23 21.29 28.98
N ASN A 86 12.98 22.61 29.03
CA ASN A 86 12.68 23.44 27.86
C ASN A 86 13.94 24.06 27.22
N MET A 87 15.13 23.69 27.69
CA MET A 87 16.40 24.14 27.13
C MET A 87 16.65 23.45 25.78
N ASN A 88 17.23 24.18 24.82
CA ASN A 88 17.66 23.61 23.54
C ASN A 88 19.06 22.95 23.67
N PRO A 89 19.35 21.91 22.86
CA PRO A 89 20.63 21.18 22.89
C PRO A 89 21.87 22.08 22.84
N ILE A 90 21.86 23.15 22.04
CA ILE A 90 23.01 24.06 21.90
C ILE A 90 23.41 24.73 23.23
N LYS A 91 22.45 25.05 24.09
CA LYS A 91 22.72 25.64 25.41
C LYS A 91 23.36 24.61 26.36
N LEU A 92 23.05 23.33 26.19
CA LEU A 92 23.72 22.25 26.92
C LEU A 92 25.16 22.08 26.44
N ASN A 93 25.43 22.23 25.13
CA ASN A 93 26.80 22.26 24.59
C ASN A 93 27.60 23.40 25.23
N GLU A 94 27.05 24.62 25.26
CA GLU A 94 27.67 25.79 25.91
C GLU A 94 28.04 25.52 27.37
N LEU A 95 27.12 24.94 28.16
CA LEU A 95 27.34 24.62 29.57
C LEU A 95 28.45 23.58 29.74
N ALA A 96 28.45 22.54 28.91
CA ALA A 96 29.46 21.49 28.94
C ALA A 96 30.85 22.03 28.62
N ILE A 97 30.98 22.78 27.53
CA ILE A 97 32.25 23.35 27.07
C ILE A 97 32.80 24.36 28.09
N ARG A 98 31.95 25.25 28.62
CA ARG A 98 32.35 26.23 29.64
C ARG A 98 32.91 25.55 30.89
N LYS A 99 32.27 24.46 31.34
CA LYS A 99 32.71 23.69 32.50
C LYS A 99 34.03 22.95 32.24
N ARG A 100 34.23 22.42 31.02
CA ARG A 100 35.51 21.84 30.61
C ARG A 100 36.62 22.88 30.60
N LEU A 101 36.39 24.05 30.01
CA LEU A 101 37.39 25.13 29.92
C LEU A 101 37.78 25.67 31.31
N THR A 102 36.87 25.68 32.28
CA THR A 102 37.22 26.10 33.66
C THR A 102 38.15 25.13 34.38
N ILE A 103 38.17 23.85 33.99
CA ILE A 103 38.95 22.81 34.66
C ILE A 103 40.25 22.50 33.89
N HIS A 104 40.17 22.50 32.56
CA HIS A 104 41.25 22.04 31.67
C HIS A 104 41.68 23.08 30.62
N GLY A 105 41.00 24.22 30.51
CA GLY A 105 41.25 25.21 29.46
C GLY A 105 42.52 26.04 29.68
N LYS A 106 43.10 26.50 28.58
CA LYS A 106 44.14 27.55 28.57
C LYS A 106 43.47 28.93 28.53
N GLU A 107 44.15 29.99 29.00
CA GLU A 107 43.57 31.33 29.21
C GLU A 107 43.02 32.04 27.95
N ASP A 108 43.18 31.51 26.73
CA ASP A 108 42.71 32.11 25.47
C ASP A 108 42.03 31.10 24.50
N GLU A 109 41.53 29.97 25.00
CA GLU A 109 40.94 28.93 24.15
C GLU A 109 39.44 29.23 23.87
N GLU A 110 39.15 29.93 22.77
CA GLU A 110 37.78 30.11 22.27
C GLU A 110 37.31 28.84 21.54
N VAL A 111 36.21 28.26 22.03
CA VAL A 111 35.59 27.05 21.45
C VAL A 111 34.14 27.35 21.13
N ASP A 112 33.74 27.19 19.86
CA ASP A 112 32.36 27.39 19.42
C ASP A 112 31.48 26.17 19.80
N PRO A 113 30.39 26.35 20.57
CA PRO A 113 29.42 25.29 20.85
C PRO A 113 28.77 24.66 19.61
N ALA A 114 28.75 25.37 18.46
CA ALA A 114 28.23 24.87 17.20
C ALA A 114 29.16 23.86 16.51
N ASP A 115 30.43 23.79 16.91
CA ASP A 115 31.38 22.77 16.46
C ASP A 115 31.23 21.42 17.16
N TYR A 116 30.24 21.31 18.05
CA TYR A 116 29.94 20.09 18.80
C TYR A 116 28.48 19.67 18.63
N VAL A 117 28.25 18.36 18.71
CA VAL A 117 26.91 17.75 18.72
C VAL A 117 26.80 16.74 19.86
N LEU A 118 25.62 16.66 20.47
CA LEU A 118 25.33 15.66 21.50
C LEU A 118 24.96 14.34 20.85
N GLN A 119 25.64 13.27 21.25
CA GLN A 119 25.36 11.89 20.87
C GLN A 119 24.89 11.12 22.12
N VAL A 120 23.91 10.24 22.00
CA VAL A 120 23.54 9.33 23.09
C VAL A 120 24.68 8.35 23.33
N SER A 121 25.16 8.25 24.57
CA SER A 121 26.32 7.41 24.89
C SER A 121 26.10 5.96 24.47
N GLY A 122 27.00 5.43 23.62
CA GLY A 122 26.94 4.05 23.12
C GLY A 122 25.96 3.80 21.98
N ARG A 123 25.35 4.85 21.39
CA ARG A 123 24.40 4.74 20.27
C ARG A 123 24.72 5.78 19.19
N LEU A 124 24.50 5.44 17.92
CA LEU A 124 24.56 6.40 16.81
C LEU A 124 23.22 7.17 16.73
N GLU A 125 22.91 7.89 17.79
CA GLU A 125 21.71 8.70 17.95
C GLU A 125 22.15 10.08 18.44
N TYR A 126 21.64 11.15 17.81
CA TYR A 126 22.13 12.51 18.03
C TYR A 126 20.99 13.43 18.50
N VAL A 127 21.30 14.31 19.44
CA VAL A 127 20.37 15.27 20.05
C VAL A 127 20.78 16.68 19.61
N PHE A 128 20.08 17.22 18.62
CA PHE A 128 20.39 18.51 18.01
C PHE A 128 19.15 19.15 17.37
N GLY A 129 19.26 20.42 16.99
CA GLY A 129 18.17 21.21 16.42
C GLY A 129 17.55 22.21 17.40
N ASP A 130 16.53 22.92 16.94
CA ASP A 130 15.87 24.01 17.69
C ASP A 130 14.65 23.52 18.46
N HIS A 131 14.83 22.42 19.19
CA HIS A 131 13.76 21.76 19.93
C HIS A 131 14.15 21.59 21.41
N PRO A 132 13.19 21.70 22.34
CA PRO A 132 13.41 21.40 23.75
C PRO A 132 13.97 20.00 24.02
N LEU A 133 14.92 19.87 24.95
CA LEU A 133 15.49 18.58 25.37
C LEU A 133 14.42 17.55 25.76
N ILE A 134 13.33 17.97 26.38
CA ILE A 134 12.23 17.08 26.80
C ILE A 134 11.38 16.51 25.64
N GLN A 135 11.53 17.03 24.42
CA GLN A 135 10.85 16.48 23.24
C GLN A 135 11.60 15.27 22.68
N PHE A 136 12.90 15.12 22.94
CA PHE A 136 13.68 14.01 22.40
C PHE A 136 13.31 12.69 23.09
N GLN A 137 13.01 11.66 22.31
CA GLN A 137 12.46 10.39 22.80
C GLN A 137 13.39 9.69 23.80
N TYR A 138 14.71 9.74 23.59
CA TYR A 138 15.69 9.23 24.56
C TYR A 138 15.58 9.91 25.92
N ILE A 139 15.54 11.25 25.95
CA ILE A 139 15.42 12.02 27.20
C ILE A 139 14.09 11.70 27.90
N ARG A 140 13.00 11.59 27.13
CA ARG A 140 11.69 11.19 27.68
C ARG A 140 11.73 9.82 28.32
N SER A 141 12.29 8.84 27.63
CA SER A 141 12.44 7.48 28.14
C SER A 141 13.25 7.47 29.43
N CYS A 142 14.32 8.27 29.50
CA CYS A 142 15.12 8.41 30.71
C CYS A 142 14.32 8.97 31.89
N VAL A 143 13.56 10.05 31.69
CA VAL A 143 12.71 10.64 32.73
C VAL A 143 11.63 9.66 33.19
N MET A 144 10.97 8.97 32.25
CA MET A 144 9.92 8.00 32.57
C MET A 144 10.43 6.84 33.43
N ASN A 145 11.62 6.34 33.08
CA ASN A 145 12.27 5.19 33.72
C ASN A 145 13.14 5.58 34.93
N ARG A 146 13.20 6.87 35.30
CA ARG A 146 14.06 7.41 36.36
C ARG A 146 15.55 7.04 36.17
N THR A 147 15.99 7.04 34.93
CA THR A 147 17.40 6.84 34.58
C THR A 147 18.03 8.17 34.20
N LEU A 148 19.33 8.34 34.50
CA LEU A 148 20.06 9.56 34.21
C LEU A 148 20.45 9.56 32.71
N PRO A 149 20.00 10.53 31.89
CA PRO A 149 20.44 10.66 30.50
C PRO A 149 21.96 10.80 30.42
N GLN A 150 22.58 9.94 29.61
CA GLN A 150 24.02 9.93 29.33
C GLN A 150 24.23 10.37 27.88
N LEU A 151 24.84 11.54 27.71
CA LEU A 151 25.17 12.11 26.41
C LEU A 151 26.68 12.25 26.28
N THR A 152 27.21 12.16 25.07
CA THR A 152 28.61 12.37 24.73
C THR A 152 28.69 13.56 23.79
N LEU A 153 29.54 14.52 24.12
CA LEU A 153 29.81 15.69 23.28
C LEU A 153 30.88 15.31 22.25
N VAL A 154 30.48 15.29 20.98
CA VAL A 154 31.31 14.85 19.84
C VAL A 154 31.60 16.03 18.94
N GLU A 155 32.84 16.14 18.46
CA GLU A 155 33.23 17.18 17.51
C GLU A 155 32.59 16.93 16.13
N CYS A 156 32.07 18.00 15.54
CA CYS A 156 31.48 17.98 14.21
C CYS A 156 32.50 17.54 13.13
N CYS A 157 33.82 17.65 13.39
CA CYS A 157 34.86 17.15 12.50
C CYS A 157 34.80 15.61 12.30
N THR A 158 34.42 14.86 13.33
CA THR A 158 34.22 13.40 13.27
C THR A 158 33.03 13.07 12.37
N ILE A 159 31.93 13.82 12.52
CA ILE A 159 30.72 13.66 11.72
C ILE A 159 30.98 14.02 10.24
N LYS A 160 31.74 15.09 9.98
CA LYS A 160 32.19 15.46 8.62
C LYS A 160 32.96 14.33 7.94
N LYS A 161 33.92 13.70 8.65
CA LYS A 161 34.67 12.55 8.12
C LYS A 161 33.76 11.36 7.78
N MET A 162 32.78 11.05 8.63
CA MET A 162 31.81 9.99 8.35
C MET A 162 30.99 10.29 7.09
N CYS A 163 30.50 11.53 6.97
CA CYS A 163 29.77 12.01 5.80
C CYS A 163 30.63 11.89 4.53
N GLU A 164 31.87 12.37 4.54
CA GLU A 164 32.80 12.30 3.41
C GLU A 164 33.05 10.86 2.96
N GLN A 165 33.27 9.93 3.90
CA GLN A 165 33.47 8.51 3.59
C GLN A 165 32.24 7.89 2.90
N GLU A 166 31.04 8.22 3.37
CA GLU A 166 29.80 7.74 2.75
C GLU A 166 29.60 8.34 1.35
N MET A 167 29.88 9.64 1.18
CA MET A 167 29.81 10.30 -0.13
C MET A 167 30.78 9.70 -1.14
N ILE A 168 32.03 9.41 -0.75
CA ILE A 168 33.02 8.75 -1.62
C ILE A 168 32.52 7.36 -2.07
N ALA A 169 31.91 6.59 -1.17
CA ALA A 169 31.37 5.28 -1.49
C ALA A 169 30.19 5.38 -2.48
N ILE A 170 29.32 6.39 -2.29
CA ILE A 170 28.20 6.69 -3.19
C ILE A 170 28.71 7.09 -4.58
N GLU A 171 29.65 8.02 -4.67
CA GLU A 171 30.23 8.48 -5.94
C GLU A 171 30.90 7.34 -6.70
N ALA A 172 31.64 6.48 -6.01
CA ALA A 172 32.24 5.29 -6.61
C ALA A 172 31.19 4.30 -7.16
N ALA A 173 30.03 4.19 -6.50
CA ALA A 173 28.93 3.33 -6.93
C ALA A 173 28.19 3.89 -8.17
N ILE A 174 28.00 5.22 -8.24
CA ILE A 174 27.41 5.91 -9.39
C ILE A 174 28.32 5.78 -10.62
N ASN A 175 29.61 6.09 -10.46
CA ASN A 175 30.58 6.12 -11.56
C ASN A 175 30.85 4.74 -12.18
N ARG A 176 30.63 3.64 -11.44
CA ARG A 176 30.70 2.28 -11.98
C ARG A 176 29.55 1.91 -12.92
N LYS A 177 28.45 2.67 -12.94
CA LYS A 177 27.20 2.28 -13.61
C LYS A 177 26.70 3.29 -14.66
N SER A 178 27.40 4.40 -14.88
CA SER A 178 27.03 5.44 -15.86
C SER A 178 27.28 5.08 -17.33
N SER A 179 27.65 3.83 -17.65
CA SER A 179 27.77 3.41 -19.05
C SER A 179 26.38 3.30 -19.72
N ASN A 180 26.07 4.33 -20.51
CA ASN A 180 25.10 4.36 -21.61
C ASN A 180 23.62 4.11 -21.23
N LEU A 181 22.97 5.12 -20.67
CA LEU A 181 21.52 5.25 -20.84
C LEU A 181 21.24 5.84 -22.23
N PRO A 182 20.50 5.14 -23.12
CA PRO A 182 20.04 5.75 -24.34
C PRO A 182 19.14 6.95 -24.00
N LEU A 183 19.31 8.03 -24.75
CA LEU A 183 18.44 9.20 -24.69
C LEU A 183 16.97 8.76 -24.74
N PRO A 184 16.05 9.44 -24.02
CA PRO A 184 14.63 9.13 -24.11
C PRO A 184 14.22 9.18 -25.57
N LEU A 185 13.78 8.04 -26.10
CA LEU A 185 13.26 7.96 -27.45
C LEU A 185 12.12 8.96 -27.58
N PRO A 186 12.03 9.71 -28.70
CA PRO A 186 10.90 10.59 -28.94
C PRO A 186 9.60 9.81 -28.73
N PRO A 187 8.53 10.44 -28.19
CA PRO A 187 7.28 9.75 -27.95
C PRO A 187 6.87 9.03 -29.23
N LYS A 188 6.80 7.69 -29.15
CA LYS A 188 6.33 6.87 -30.27
C LYS A 188 4.99 7.44 -30.67
N LYS A 189 4.82 7.78 -31.96
CA LYS A 189 3.56 8.22 -32.55
C LYS A 189 2.42 7.43 -31.91
N THR A 190 1.52 8.13 -31.23
CA THR A 190 0.40 7.53 -30.50
C THR A 190 -0.33 6.64 -31.48
N ARG A 191 -0.22 5.31 -31.30
CA ARG A 191 -1.05 4.39 -32.06
C ARG A 191 -2.49 4.75 -31.75
N ALA A 192 -3.37 4.67 -32.76
CA ALA A 192 -4.79 4.78 -32.50
C ALA A 192 -5.18 3.71 -31.47
N THR A 193 -5.77 4.15 -30.36
CA THR A 193 -6.25 3.32 -29.25
C THR A 193 -7.74 3.53 -29.11
N THR A 194 -8.47 2.47 -28.80
CA THR A 194 -9.91 2.54 -28.53
C THR A 194 -10.11 2.73 -27.03
N SER A 195 -11.07 3.55 -26.61
CA SER A 195 -11.44 3.66 -25.20
C SER A 195 -12.27 2.45 -24.77
N VAL A 196 -12.08 1.97 -23.55
CA VAL A 196 -12.97 0.96 -22.93
C VAL A 196 -14.43 1.41 -22.97
N TRP A 197 -14.69 2.71 -22.79
CA TRP A 197 -16.04 3.28 -22.78
C TRP A 197 -16.76 3.24 -24.12
N ASP A 198 -16.04 3.05 -25.23
CA ASP A 198 -16.64 2.95 -26.56
C ASP A 198 -17.20 1.53 -26.84
N ILE A 199 -17.00 0.57 -25.92
CA ILE A 199 -17.35 -0.84 -26.11
C ILE A 199 -18.56 -1.20 -25.27
N SER A 200 -19.74 -1.17 -25.89
CA SER A 200 -21.01 -1.54 -25.26
C SER A 200 -21.31 -3.05 -25.28
N ASN A 201 -20.37 -3.89 -25.72
CA ASN A 201 -20.55 -5.33 -25.71
C ASN A 201 -20.39 -5.90 -24.28
N PRO A 202 -21.09 -7.01 -23.96
CA PRO A 202 -20.87 -7.71 -22.69
C PRO A 202 -19.46 -8.28 -22.60
N PHE A 203 -18.91 -8.31 -21.39
CA PHE A 203 -17.60 -8.89 -21.12
C PHE A 203 -17.64 -10.43 -21.23
N LYS A 204 -16.69 -11.00 -21.98
CA LYS A 204 -16.62 -12.43 -22.28
C LYS A 204 -15.18 -12.92 -22.16
N ILE A 205 -15.04 -14.12 -21.64
CA ILE A 205 -13.79 -14.89 -21.68
C ILE A 205 -14.08 -16.30 -22.15
N ILE A 206 -13.14 -16.89 -22.86
CA ILE A 206 -13.24 -18.25 -23.37
C ILE A 206 -12.40 -19.14 -22.46
N LEU A 207 -13.06 -20.07 -21.77
CA LEU A 207 -12.42 -21.10 -20.99
C LEU A 207 -11.97 -22.22 -21.93
N LEU A 208 -10.67 -22.39 -22.11
CA LEU A 208 -10.13 -23.36 -23.07
C LEU A 208 -9.98 -24.75 -22.44
N LYS A 209 -9.07 -24.88 -21.48
CA LYS A 209 -8.73 -26.17 -20.84
C LYS A 209 -8.07 -26.00 -19.48
N GLY A 210 -8.04 -27.08 -18.70
CA GLY A 210 -7.27 -27.17 -17.45
C GLY A 210 -6.22 -28.27 -17.52
N ASN A 211 -4.97 -27.97 -17.22
CA ASN A 211 -3.89 -28.95 -17.19
C ASN A 211 -3.52 -29.29 -15.74
N LYS A 212 -3.01 -30.52 -15.52
CA LYS A 212 -2.53 -31.01 -14.21
C LYS A 212 -3.59 -30.89 -13.11
N LEU A 213 -4.82 -31.27 -13.44
CA LEU A 213 -5.93 -31.38 -12.51
C LEU A 213 -5.87 -32.75 -11.84
N ASN A 214 -5.48 -32.79 -10.56
CA ASN A 214 -5.45 -34.02 -9.78
C ASN A 214 -6.86 -34.35 -9.27
N THR A 215 -7.71 -34.86 -10.16
CA THR A 215 -9.07 -35.30 -9.83
C THR A 215 -9.22 -36.80 -9.99
N GLU A 216 -10.07 -37.42 -9.17
CA GLU A 216 -10.41 -38.84 -9.33
C GLU A 216 -11.05 -39.10 -10.70
N GLU A 217 -10.79 -40.27 -11.33
CA GLU A 217 -11.22 -40.59 -12.70
C GLU A 217 -12.75 -40.49 -12.93
N ASN A 218 -13.55 -40.66 -11.87
CA ASN A 218 -15.00 -40.62 -11.92
C ASN A 218 -15.60 -39.26 -11.51
N ALA A 219 -14.77 -38.30 -11.07
CA ALA A 219 -15.23 -36.99 -10.67
C ALA A 219 -15.55 -36.13 -11.91
N LYS A 220 -16.64 -35.37 -11.83
CA LYS A 220 -16.90 -34.29 -12.79
C LYS A 220 -16.21 -33.03 -12.31
N VAL A 221 -15.69 -32.21 -13.20
CA VAL A 221 -15.00 -30.96 -12.87
C VAL A 221 -15.70 -29.81 -13.56
N HIS A 222 -15.84 -28.69 -12.85
CA HIS A 222 -16.25 -27.42 -13.45
C HIS A 222 -15.36 -26.30 -12.93
N VAL A 223 -15.38 -25.19 -13.65
CA VAL A 223 -14.72 -23.95 -13.29
C VAL A 223 -15.80 -22.93 -12.96
N ARG A 224 -15.70 -22.33 -11.79
CA ARG A 224 -16.49 -21.18 -11.38
C ARG A 224 -15.69 -19.92 -11.65
N ALA A 225 -16.33 -18.90 -12.22
CA ALA A 225 -15.72 -17.62 -12.51
C ALA A 225 -16.58 -16.47 -11.95
N GLY A 226 -15.93 -15.41 -11.46
CA GLY A 226 -16.59 -14.21 -10.96
C GLY A 226 -15.75 -12.96 -11.22
N LEU A 227 -16.43 -11.83 -11.40
CA LEU A 227 -15.82 -10.52 -11.52
C LEU A 227 -15.98 -9.76 -10.21
N PHE A 228 -14.87 -9.28 -9.66
CA PHE A 228 -14.82 -8.60 -8.37
C PHE A 228 -14.13 -7.24 -8.46
N HIS A 229 -14.54 -6.33 -7.59
CA HIS A 229 -13.83 -5.10 -7.28
C HIS A 229 -13.66 -5.03 -5.75
N GLY A 230 -12.49 -5.48 -5.27
CA GLY A 230 -12.30 -5.69 -3.85
C GLY A 230 -13.15 -6.87 -3.40
N THR A 231 -13.99 -6.67 -2.39
CA THR A 231 -14.96 -7.67 -1.91
C THR A 231 -16.28 -7.64 -2.67
N GLU A 232 -16.57 -6.59 -3.43
CA GLU A 232 -17.82 -6.45 -4.18
C GLU A 232 -17.84 -7.33 -5.43
N LEU A 233 -18.92 -8.07 -5.60
CA LEU A 233 -19.21 -8.85 -6.80
C LEU A 233 -19.86 -7.93 -7.85
N LEU A 234 -19.18 -7.72 -8.99
CA LEU A 234 -19.62 -6.79 -10.04
C LEU A 234 -20.85 -7.30 -10.82
N CYS A 235 -20.97 -8.60 -10.98
CA CYS A 235 -22.09 -9.26 -11.64
C CYS A 235 -22.21 -10.72 -11.18
N LYS A 236 -23.33 -11.39 -11.50
CA LYS A 236 -23.57 -12.77 -11.11
C LYS A 236 -22.43 -13.72 -11.52
N THR A 237 -22.07 -14.64 -10.62
CA THR A 237 -21.04 -15.65 -10.90
C THR A 237 -21.48 -16.64 -11.99
N ILE A 238 -20.52 -17.08 -12.79
CA ILE A 238 -20.72 -18.05 -13.88
C ILE A 238 -20.11 -19.38 -13.48
N VAL A 239 -20.79 -20.47 -13.86
CA VAL A 239 -20.33 -21.84 -13.67
C VAL A 239 -20.26 -22.50 -15.03
N SER A 240 -19.08 -23.02 -15.40
CA SER A 240 -18.89 -23.75 -16.65
C SER A 240 -19.67 -25.06 -16.65
N THR A 241 -19.77 -25.68 -17.82
CA THR A 241 -20.22 -27.05 -17.98
C THR A 241 -19.38 -28.04 -17.16
N GLU A 242 -20.04 -29.07 -16.60
CA GLU A 242 -19.39 -30.16 -15.87
C GLU A 242 -18.81 -31.17 -16.87
N ILE A 243 -17.48 -31.30 -16.90
CA ILE A 243 -16.77 -32.25 -17.77
C ILE A 243 -16.14 -33.38 -16.95
N SER A 244 -16.02 -34.57 -17.54
CA SER A 244 -15.35 -35.70 -16.90
C SER A 244 -13.85 -35.71 -17.21
N GLY A 245 -13.03 -36.27 -16.32
CA GLY A 245 -11.58 -36.36 -16.51
C GLY A 245 -11.13 -37.13 -17.76
N ARG A 246 -12.03 -37.84 -18.45
CA ARG A 246 -11.77 -38.53 -19.73
C ARG A 246 -11.68 -37.59 -20.94
N SER A 247 -12.03 -36.32 -20.77
CA SER A 247 -12.08 -35.32 -21.86
C SER A 247 -10.80 -34.45 -21.94
N ASP A 248 -9.71 -34.88 -21.32
CA ASP A 248 -8.47 -34.10 -21.13
C ASP A 248 -8.73 -32.70 -20.53
N HIS A 249 -9.85 -32.54 -19.83
CA HIS A 249 -10.33 -31.30 -19.23
C HIS A 249 -10.40 -30.11 -20.21
N ILE A 250 -10.95 -30.34 -21.41
CA ILE A 250 -11.19 -29.30 -22.42
C ILE A 250 -12.64 -28.82 -22.34
N TRP A 251 -12.83 -27.52 -22.09
CA TRP A 251 -14.15 -26.88 -22.05
C TRP A 251 -14.49 -26.20 -23.39
N ASN A 252 -13.58 -25.39 -23.91
CA ASN A 252 -13.79 -24.49 -25.05
C ASN A 252 -15.14 -23.73 -24.98
N GLU A 253 -15.43 -23.19 -23.80
CA GLU A 253 -16.73 -22.61 -23.44
C GLU A 253 -16.61 -21.09 -23.32
N VAL A 254 -17.58 -20.35 -23.85
CA VAL A 254 -17.66 -18.89 -23.70
C VAL A 254 -18.39 -18.57 -22.41
N LEU A 255 -17.71 -17.93 -21.47
CA LEU A 255 -18.28 -17.41 -20.23
C LEU A 255 -18.62 -15.93 -20.44
N GLU A 256 -19.91 -15.62 -20.56
CA GLU A 256 -20.45 -14.28 -20.79
C GLU A 256 -20.97 -13.67 -19.47
N PHE A 257 -20.36 -12.57 -19.06
CA PHE A 257 -20.69 -11.87 -17.82
C PHE A 257 -21.78 -10.81 -18.06
N GLU A 258 -22.68 -10.65 -17.09
CA GLU A 258 -23.78 -9.68 -17.10
C GLU A 258 -23.27 -8.26 -16.76
N VAL A 259 -22.20 -7.83 -17.43
CA VAL A 259 -21.60 -6.49 -17.34
C VAL A 259 -20.97 -6.12 -18.68
N ASN A 260 -21.14 -4.88 -19.13
CA ASN A 260 -20.53 -4.40 -20.36
C ASN A 260 -19.06 -4.07 -20.15
N VAL A 261 -18.28 -4.12 -21.23
CA VAL A 261 -16.86 -3.75 -21.19
C VAL A 261 -16.68 -2.29 -20.74
N CYS A 262 -17.54 -1.37 -21.20
CA CYS A 262 -17.52 0.04 -20.79
C CYS A 262 -17.72 0.27 -19.29
N ASP A 263 -18.40 -0.66 -18.59
CA ASP A 263 -18.76 -0.55 -17.18
C ASP A 263 -17.73 -1.21 -16.24
N LEU A 264 -16.68 -1.84 -16.79
CA LEU A 264 -15.65 -2.49 -15.98
C LEU A 264 -14.76 -1.45 -15.30
N PRO A 265 -14.62 -1.48 -13.96
CA PRO A 265 -13.72 -0.58 -13.26
C PRO A 265 -12.26 -0.93 -13.54
N ARG A 266 -11.36 0.07 -13.45
CA ARG A 266 -9.92 -0.07 -13.72
C ARG A 266 -9.25 -1.23 -12.99
N MET A 267 -9.70 -1.51 -11.77
CA MET A 267 -9.13 -2.49 -10.86
C MET A 267 -9.97 -3.77 -10.77
N ALA A 268 -10.80 -4.04 -11.79
CA ALA A 268 -11.57 -5.26 -11.91
C ALA A 268 -10.68 -6.52 -11.91
N ARG A 269 -11.06 -7.48 -11.06
CA ARG A 269 -10.41 -8.79 -10.90
C ARG A 269 -11.31 -9.87 -11.44
N LEU A 270 -10.70 -10.81 -12.17
CA LEU A 270 -11.33 -12.02 -12.63
C LEU A 270 -10.83 -13.19 -11.77
N CYS A 271 -11.74 -13.78 -11.01
CA CYS A 271 -11.45 -14.83 -10.04
C CYS A 271 -11.98 -16.16 -10.53
N PHE A 272 -11.15 -17.20 -10.46
CA PHE A 272 -11.49 -18.56 -10.84
C PHE A 272 -11.30 -19.54 -9.69
N ALA A 273 -12.19 -20.51 -9.58
CA ALA A 273 -12.00 -21.70 -8.75
C ALA A 273 -12.44 -22.95 -9.50
N VAL A 274 -11.61 -23.98 -9.42
CA VAL A 274 -11.87 -25.30 -9.99
C VAL A 274 -12.38 -26.22 -8.90
N TYR A 275 -13.54 -26.83 -9.15
CA TYR A 275 -14.18 -27.75 -8.23
C TYR A 275 -14.38 -29.12 -8.86
N ALA A 276 -14.00 -30.16 -8.13
CA ALA A 276 -14.44 -31.51 -8.42
C ALA A 276 -15.81 -31.74 -7.75
N VAL A 277 -16.76 -32.25 -8.52
CA VAL A 277 -18.15 -32.44 -8.14
C VAL A 277 -18.44 -33.92 -8.05
N MET A 278 -18.97 -34.33 -6.90
CA MET A 278 -19.51 -35.67 -6.71
C MET A 278 -20.97 -35.61 -6.32
N ASP A 279 -21.75 -36.51 -6.92
CA ASP A 279 -23.13 -36.72 -6.51
C ASP A 279 -23.15 -37.29 -5.09
N LYS A 280 -24.15 -36.88 -4.31
CA LYS A 280 -24.33 -37.32 -2.94
C LYS A 280 -24.63 -38.83 -2.93
N MET A 281 -23.63 -39.66 -2.65
CA MET A 281 -23.90 -41.08 -2.41
C MET A 281 -24.82 -41.21 -1.19
N LYS A 282 -25.99 -41.83 -1.38
CA LYS A 282 -26.79 -42.37 -0.27
C LYS A 282 -26.05 -43.58 0.30
N THR A 283 -24.98 -43.40 1.09
CA THR A 283 -24.34 -44.54 1.74
C THR A 283 -25.14 -44.97 2.97
N LYS A 284 -25.67 -46.20 2.89
CA LYS A 284 -25.97 -47.04 4.06
C LYS A 284 -24.73 -47.03 4.97
N LYS A 285 -24.96 -46.96 6.29
CA LYS A 285 -23.96 -47.04 7.37
C LYS A 285 -22.76 -47.91 6.97
N SER A 286 -21.63 -47.29 6.70
CA SER A 286 -20.33 -47.97 6.58
C SER A 286 -19.35 -47.25 7.50
N THR A 287 -19.00 -47.96 8.58
CA THR A 287 -17.98 -47.63 9.57
C THR A 287 -16.60 -47.83 8.98
N LYS A 288 -16.14 -46.89 8.16
CA LYS A 288 -14.70 -46.64 7.94
C LYS A 288 -14.51 -45.14 7.82
N ALA A 289 -13.94 -44.54 8.86
CA ALA A 289 -13.52 -43.15 8.86
C ALA A 289 -12.50 -42.96 7.73
N MET A 290 -12.97 -42.39 6.62
CA MET A 290 -12.11 -41.90 5.56
C MET A 290 -11.38 -40.68 6.12
N ASN A 291 -10.05 -40.63 5.94
CA ASN A 291 -9.22 -39.52 6.41
C ASN A 291 -9.90 -38.18 6.07
N PRO A 292 -10.06 -37.25 7.02
CA PRO A 292 -10.61 -35.94 6.70
C PRO A 292 -9.69 -35.31 5.66
N SER A 293 -10.22 -35.05 4.46
CA SER A 293 -9.52 -34.25 3.46
C SER A 293 -9.13 -32.93 4.13
N LYS A 294 -7.89 -32.50 3.92
CA LYS A 294 -7.27 -31.30 4.52
C LYS A 294 -8.03 -29.98 4.24
N TYR A 295 -9.11 -30.03 3.45
CA TYR A 295 -9.90 -28.90 2.98
C TYR A 295 -11.39 -29.15 3.21
N GLN A 296 -12.11 -28.10 3.62
CA GLN A 296 -13.55 -28.11 3.88
C GLN A 296 -14.33 -28.32 2.58
N THR A 297 -15.24 -29.30 2.56
CA THR A 297 -16.08 -29.59 1.38
C THR A 297 -17.31 -28.70 1.38
N ILE A 298 -17.68 -28.18 0.20
CA ILE A 298 -18.80 -27.25 0.06
C ILE A 298 -20.02 -28.04 -0.45
N ARG A 299 -21.16 -27.93 0.24
CA ARG A 299 -22.41 -28.59 -0.15
C ARG A 299 -23.39 -27.56 -0.71
N LYS A 300 -23.64 -27.58 -2.02
CA LYS A 300 -24.55 -26.64 -2.70
C LYS A 300 -25.37 -27.38 -3.76
N ALA A 301 -26.67 -27.11 -3.81
CA ALA A 301 -27.62 -27.71 -4.76
C ALA A 301 -27.61 -29.27 -4.78
N GLY A 302 -27.47 -29.91 -3.62
CA GLY A 302 -27.52 -31.38 -3.50
C GLY A 302 -26.24 -32.11 -3.93
N LYS A 303 -25.21 -31.39 -4.41
CA LYS A 303 -23.89 -31.93 -4.78
C LYS A 303 -22.83 -31.56 -3.74
N VAL A 304 -21.75 -32.35 -3.70
CA VAL A 304 -20.57 -32.04 -2.88
C VAL A 304 -19.45 -31.54 -3.81
N HIS A 305 -18.97 -30.34 -3.52
CA HIS A 305 -17.92 -29.65 -4.26
C HIS A 305 -16.62 -29.72 -3.47
N TYR A 306 -15.58 -30.25 -4.10
CA TYR A 306 -14.24 -30.40 -3.56
C TYR A 306 -13.34 -29.36 -4.22
N PRO A 307 -12.80 -28.39 -3.45
CA PRO A 307 -11.91 -27.38 -4.01
C PRO A 307 -10.62 -28.04 -4.53
N VAL A 308 -10.27 -27.77 -5.78
CA VAL A 308 -9.06 -28.32 -6.43
C VAL A 308 -7.97 -27.24 -6.51
N ALA A 309 -8.28 -26.11 -7.13
CA ALA A 309 -7.35 -25.00 -7.29
C ALA A 309 -8.09 -23.68 -7.53
N TRP A 310 -7.48 -22.55 -7.16
CA TRP A 310 -8.01 -21.21 -7.46
C TRP A 310 -6.93 -20.33 -8.09
N VAL A 311 -7.34 -19.35 -8.89
CA VAL A 311 -6.43 -18.37 -9.49
C VAL A 311 -7.18 -17.08 -9.81
N ASN A 312 -6.54 -15.95 -9.55
CA ASN A 312 -7.07 -14.63 -9.88
C ASN A 312 -6.17 -13.98 -10.93
N THR A 313 -6.76 -13.09 -11.73
CA THR A 313 -6.02 -12.23 -12.66
C THR A 313 -6.70 -10.87 -12.74
N MET A 314 -5.92 -9.82 -13.03
CA MET A 314 -6.49 -8.52 -13.38
C MET A 314 -7.10 -8.58 -14.78
N VAL A 315 -8.22 -7.87 -14.98
CA VAL A 315 -8.82 -7.69 -16.32
C VAL A 315 -8.00 -6.71 -17.17
N PHE A 316 -7.43 -5.69 -16.51
CA PHE A 316 -6.54 -4.70 -17.12
C PHE A 316 -5.08 -4.98 -16.73
N ASP A 317 -4.13 -4.72 -17.63
CA ASP A 317 -2.70 -4.81 -17.32
C ASP A 317 -2.18 -3.58 -16.53
N TYR A 318 -0.89 -3.55 -16.21
CA TYR A 318 -0.24 -2.46 -15.47
C TYR A 318 -0.23 -1.13 -16.23
N LYS A 319 -0.43 -1.14 -17.55
CA LYS A 319 -0.54 0.04 -18.42
C LYS A 319 -2.00 0.51 -18.58
N GLY A 320 -2.95 -0.23 -18.03
CA GLY A 320 -4.38 0.05 -18.15
C GLY A 320 -4.98 -0.43 -19.48
N HIS A 321 -4.31 -1.33 -20.19
CA HIS A 321 -4.89 -1.97 -21.37
C HIS A 321 -5.79 -3.12 -20.96
N LEU A 322 -6.94 -3.26 -21.62
CA LEU A 322 -7.77 -4.46 -21.50
C LEU A 322 -6.99 -5.64 -22.05
N ARG A 323 -6.81 -6.69 -21.24
CA ARG A 323 -6.11 -7.90 -21.69
C ARG A 323 -6.86 -8.54 -22.86
N ASN A 324 -6.09 -9.05 -23.82
CA ASN A 324 -6.60 -9.78 -24.98
C ASN A 324 -5.75 -11.03 -25.24
N GLY A 325 -6.27 -11.96 -26.03
CA GLY A 325 -5.53 -13.16 -26.42
C GLY A 325 -5.50 -14.25 -25.35
N GLU A 326 -4.65 -15.26 -25.59
CA GLU A 326 -4.53 -16.44 -24.73
C GLU A 326 -3.60 -16.22 -23.55
N MET A 327 -3.96 -16.79 -22.40
CA MET A 327 -3.19 -16.71 -21.17
C MET A 327 -3.25 -18.02 -20.41
N VAL A 328 -2.11 -18.39 -19.81
CA VAL A 328 -1.98 -19.56 -18.94
C VAL A 328 -1.85 -19.08 -17.50
N LEU A 329 -2.80 -19.47 -16.66
CA LEU A 329 -2.89 -19.09 -15.26
C LEU A 329 -2.49 -20.28 -14.39
N HIS A 330 -1.32 -20.20 -13.75
CA HIS A 330 -0.88 -21.22 -12.80
C HIS A 330 -1.54 -20.98 -11.43
N SER A 331 -2.29 -21.97 -10.97
CA SER A 331 -3.21 -21.86 -9.84
C SER A 331 -2.56 -22.22 -8.50
N TRP A 332 -3.24 -21.83 -7.43
CA TRP A 332 -2.93 -22.13 -6.04
C TRP A 332 -3.81 -23.28 -5.54
N SER A 333 -3.23 -24.18 -4.75
CA SER A 333 -3.94 -25.35 -4.19
C SER A 333 -4.46 -25.13 -2.77
N SER A 334 -3.92 -24.16 -2.03
CA SER A 334 -4.35 -23.85 -0.67
C SER A 334 -5.54 -22.90 -0.69
N PHE A 335 -6.69 -23.34 -0.20
CA PHE A 335 -7.88 -22.51 -0.05
C PHE A 335 -7.96 -21.93 1.37
N PRO A 336 -8.40 -20.67 1.53
CA PRO A 336 -8.81 -20.14 2.83
C PRO A 336 -10.11 -20.80 3.31
N ASP A 337 -10.39 -20.67 4.61
CA ASP A 337 -11.62 -21.19 5.22
C ASP A 337 -12.86 -20.40 4.79
N GLU A 338 -12.70 -19.09 4.61
CA GLU A 338 -13.75 -18.18 4.15
C GLU A 338 -13.61 -17.91 2.64
N LEU A 339 -14.70 -18.13 1.91
CA LEU A 339 -14.78 -17.94 0.46
C LEU A 339 -16.02 -17.12 0.12
N GLU A 340 -15.83 -16.11 -0.73
CA GLU A 340 -16.92 -15.28 -1.24
C GLU A 340 -17.50 -15.92 -2.50
N GLU A 341 -18.79 -16.29 -2.48
CA GLU A 341 -19.47 -16.94 -3.60
C GLU A 341 -18.75 -18.20 -4.16
N MET A 342 -18.06 -18.95 -3.29
CA MET A 342 -17.18 -20.09 -3.66
C MET A 342 -15.99 -19.66 -4.54
N LEU A 343 -15.45 -18.47 -4.32
CA LEU A 343 -14.26 -17.91 -4.95
C LEU A 343 -13.37 -17.28 -3.86
N ASN A 344 -12.11 -17.02 -4.20
CA ASN A 344 -11.16 -16.38 -3.28
C ASN A 344 -10.72 -15.00 -3.81
N PRO A 345 -11.58 -13.97 -3.79
CA PRO A 345 -11.23 -12.65 -4.30
C PRO A 345 -10.08 -12.00 -3.50
N MET A 346 -10.00 -12.26 -2.19
CA MET A 346 -8.93 -11.79 -1.29
C MET A 346 -7.54 -12.32 -1.65
N GLY A 347 -7.48 -13.40 -2.44
CA GLY A 347 -6.25 -14.02 -2.88
C GLY A 347 -5.46 -13.15 -3.88
N THR A 348 -4.14 -13.35 -3.90
CA THR A 348 -3.26 -12.65 -4.85
C THR A 348 -3.66 -12.87 -6.31
N VAL A 349 -3.44 -11.85 -7.15
CA VAL A 349 -3.58 -11.92 -8.61
C VAL A 349 -2.33 -12.44 -9.31
N GLN A 350 -1.27 -12.72 -8.55
CA GLN A 350 -0.05 -13.31 -9.08
C GLN A 350 -0.24 -14.81 -9.29
N THR A 351 0.19 -15.31 -10.46
CA THR A 351 0.16 -16.74 -10.76
C THR A 351 1.23 -17.48 -9.96
N ASN A 352 0.99 -18.75 -9.66
CA ASN A 352 1.93 -19.58 -8.92
C ASN A 352 3.27 -19.72 -9.68
N PRO A 353 4.41 -19.31 -9.10
CA PRO A 353 5.71 -19.36 -9.77
C PRO A 353 6.23 -20.80 -9.95
N TYR A 354 5.72 -21.77 -9.20
CA TYR A 354 6.11 -23.18 -9.29
C TYR A 354 5.29 -23.93 -10.35
N THR A 355 5.49 -23.58 -11.62
CA THR A 355 4.68 -24.04 -12.77
C THR A 355 4.74 -25.55 -13.03
N GLU A 356 5.78 -26.23 -12.57
CA GLU A 356 5.99 -27.67 -12.77
C GLU A 356 4.91 -28.51 -12.08
N ASN A 357 4.45 -28.11 -10.89
CA ASN A 357 3.49 -28.85 -10.09
C ASN A 357 2.13 -28.16 -9.97
N ALA A 358 2.01 -26.91 -10.42
CA ALA A 358 0.78 -26.15 -10.36
C ALA A 358 -0.23 -26.62 -11.42
N THR A 359 -1.50 -26.76 -11.01
CA THR A 359 -2.63 -26.82 -11.94
C THR A 359 -2.63 -25.54 -12.78
N ALA A 360 -2.83 -25.66 -14.10
CA ALA A 360 -2.82 -24.51 -15.00
C ALA A 360 -4.16 -24.37 -15.73
N LEU A 361 -4.76 -23.18 -15.66
CA LEU A 361 -5.98 -22.84 -16.37
C LEU A 361 -5.65 -22.05 -17.63
N HIS A 362 -6.10 -22.52 -18.78
CA HIS A 362 -5.94 -21.83 -20.06
C HIS A 362 -7.22 -21.05 -20.37
N ILE A 363 -7.10 -19.74 -20.51
CA ILE A 363 -8.19 -18.86 -20.88
C ILE A 363 -7.80 -17.99 -22.07
N ARG A 364 -8.81 -17.49 -22.80
CA ARG A 364 -8.62 -16.48 -23.84
C ARG A 364 -9.55 -15.31 -23.56
N PHE A 365 -8.99 -14.11 -23.47
CA PHE A 365 -9.78 -12.89 -23.44
C PHE A 365 -10.36 -12.61 -24.83
N GLN A 366 -11.63 -12.22 -24.89
CA GLN A 366 -12.30 -11.86 -26.14
C GLN A 366 -11.62 -10.64 -26.78
N GLU A 367 -11.39 -10.70 -28.08
CA GLU A 367 -10.96 -9.55 -28.87
C GLU A 367 -12.19 -8.72 -29.28
N TYR A 368 -12.26 -7.48 -28.80
CA TYR A 368 -13.36 -6.53 -29.11
C TYR A 368 -12.99 -5.51 -30.19
N SER A 369 -11.69 -5.24 -30.38
CA SER A 369 -11.17 -4.28 -31.34
C SER A 369 -9.84 -4.76 -31.88
N LYS A 370 -9.54 -4.38 -33.13
CA LYS A 370 -8.21 -4.60 -33.75
C LYS A 370 -7.13 -3.70 -33.15
N GLN A 371 -7.54 -2.62 -32.48
CA GLN A 371 -6.66 -1.68 -31.79
C GLN A 371 -6.61 -2.01 -30.29
N PRO A 372 -5.50 -1.71 -29.60
CA PRO A 372 -5.44 -1.81 -28.14
C PRO A 372 -6.54 -0.98 -27.50
N ILE A 373 -7.19 -1.58 -26.50
CA ILE A 373 -8.29 -0.97 -25.76
C ILE A 373 -7.72 -0.49 -24.42
N ASN A 374 -7.85 0.80 -24.15
CA ASN A 374 -7.23 1.43 -22.99
C ASN A 374 -8.29 1.97 -22.05
N TYR A 375 -8.06 1.80 -20.75
CA TYR A 375 -8.84 2.51 -19.74
C TYR A 375 -8.65 4.03 -19.93
N PRO A 376 -9.72 4.83 -19.83
CA PRO A 376 -9.64 6.27 -20.07
C PRO A 376 -8.61 6.95 -19.17
N PRO A 377 -7.82 7.90 -19.69
CA PRO A 377 -6.95 8.73 -18.87
C PRO A 377 -7.80 9.65 -17.97
N PHE A 378 -7.18 10.16 -16.91
CA PHE A 378 -7.88 10.91 -15.87
C PHE A 378 -8.66 12.12 -16.38
N ASP A 379 -8.12 12.88 -17.33
CA ASP A 379 -8.80 14.04 -17.93
C ASP A 379 -10.14 13.65 -18.58
N LYS A 380 -10.19 12.49 -19.25
CA LYS A 380 -11.44 11.97 -19.84
C LYS A 380 -12.44 11.52 -18.79
N ILE A 381 -11.96 11.04 -17.64
CA ILE A 381 -12.82 10.70 -16.51
C ILE A 381 -13.52 11.95 -15.97
N LEU A 382 -12.76 13.03 -15.79
CA LEU A 382 -13.31 14.32 -15.34
C LEU A 382 -14.25 14.95 -16.38
N GLU A 383 -13.93 14.89 -17.67
CA GLU A 383 -14.82 15.35 -18.74
C GLU A 383 -16.18 14.63 -18.68
N LYS A 384 -16.18 13.30 -18.47
CA LYS A 384 -17.41 12.51 -18.35
C LYS A 384 -18.22 12.87 -17.10
N ALA A 385 -17.56 13.04 -15.97
CA ALA A 385 -18.21 13.50 -14.74
C ALA A 385 -18.88 14.86 -14.91
N ALA A 386 -18.21 15.80 -15.58
CA ALA A 386 -18.75 17.12 -15.89
C ALA A 386 -19.93 17.08 -16.88
N GLU A 387 -19.89 16.17 -17.88
CA GLU A 387 -21.03 15.93 -18.77
C GLU A 387 -22.26 15.47 -17.98
N ILE A 388 -22.09 14.51 -17.07
CA ILE A 388 -23.19 13.97 -16.28
C ILE A 388 -23.75 15.03 -15.32
N ALA A 389 -22.89 15.82 -14.66
CA ALA A 389 -23.33 16.91 -13.79
C ALA A 389 -24.19 17.94 -14.54
N ARG A 390 -23.76 18.37 -15.74
CA ARG A 390 -24.53 19.30 -16.59
C ARG A 390 -25.90 18.74 -16.98
N ASN A 391 -25.97 17.43 -17.24
CA ASN A 391 -27.22 16.77 -17.59
C ASN A 391 -28.15 16.62 -16.37
N SER A 392 -27.59 16.45 -15.17
CA SER A 392 -28.32 16.34 -13.91
C SER A 392 -28.86 17.68 -13.40
N ASP A 393 -28.16 18.80 -13.66
CA ASP A 393 -28.64 20.15 -13.30
C ASP A 393 -29.94 20.54 -14.02
N ASN A 394 -30.21 19.91 -15.18
CA ASN A 394 -31.50 20.04 -15.87
C ASN A 394 -32.64 19.25 -15.20
N ALA A 395 -32.31 18.34 -14.28
CA ALA A 395 -33.23 17.52 -13.50
C ALA A 395 -33.07 17.84 -12.00
N ALA A 396 -33.36 19.08 -11.62
CA ALA A 396 -33.21 19.57 -10.26
C ALA A 396 -33.83 18.63 -9.20
N MET A 397 -32.99 17.86 -8.50
CA MET A 397 -33.28 17.25 -7.21
C MET A 397 -32.95 18.27 -6.10
N ALA A 398 -33.61 19.43 -6.17
CA ALA A 398 -33.56 20.41 -5.10
C ALA A 398 -34.87 20.36 -4.30
N GLY A 399 -34.79 19.85 -3.07
CA GLY A 399 -35.49 20.52 -1.96
C GLY A 399 -36.82 19.98 -1.44
N ARG A 400 -37.14 18.68 -1.53
CA ARG A 400 -38.30 18.13 -0.78
C ARG A 400 -37.95 16.88 0.03
N GLY A 401 -37.20 17.06 1.11
CA GLY A 401 -36.92 15.99 2.09
C GLY A 401 -35.63 16.13 2.90
N GLY A 402 -34.72 17.03 2.51
CA GLY A 402 -33.33 17.10 2.98
C GLY A 402 -33.15 17.02 4.50
N LYS A 403 -33.97 17.70 5.30
CA LYS A 403 -33.83 17.66 6.78
C LYS A 403 -34.05 16.26 7.38
N LYS A 404 -35.01 15.48 6.87
CA LYS A 404 -35.28 14.13 7.40
C LYS A 404 -34.17 13.16 6.98
N PHE A 405 -33.76 13.23 5.71
CA PHE A 405 -32.69 12.40 5.18
C PHE A 405 -31.33 12.72 5.80
N TYR A 406 -31.08 13.99 6.14
CA TYR A 406 -29.85 14.40 6.84
C TYR A 406 -29.75 13.81 8.24
N VAL A 407 -30.86 13.73 8.99
CA VAL A 407 -30.86 13.07 10.32
C VAL A 407 -30.47 11.60 10.18
N VAL A 408 -31.07 10.90 9.23
CA VAL A 408 -30.74 9.49 8.95
C VAL A 408 -29.29 9.34 8.50
N LEU A 409 -28.78 10.23 7.64
CA LEU A 409 -27.39 10.24 7.22
C LEU A 409 -26.45 10.39 8.42
N LYS A 410 -26.74 11.34 9.31
CA LYS A 410 -25.97 11.57 10.52
C LYS A 410 -25.93 10.32 11.41
N ASP A 411 -27.08 9.68 11.62
CA ASP A 411 -27.17 8.45 12.41
C ASP A 411 -26.32 7.33 11.78
N ILE A 412 -26.30 7.20 10.45
CA ILE A 412 -25.45 6.21 9.75
C ILE A 412 -23.96 6.54 9.92
N MET A 413 -23.58 7.82 9.87
CA MET A 413 -22.18 8.24 10.01
C MET A 413 -21.62 7.99 11.40
N GLU A 414 -22.45 8.12 12.44
CA GLU A 414 -22.05 7.88 13.84
C GLU A 414 -21.95 6.38 14.21
N ARG A 415 -22.38 5.46 13.33
CA ARG A 415 -22.23 4.02 13.58
C ARG A 415 -20.78 3.55 13.49
N ASP A 416 -20.49 2.50 14.24
CA ASP A 416 -19.22 1.78 14.22
C ASP A 416 -18.75 1.46 12.78
N PRO A 417 -17.45 1.63 12.46
CA PRO A 417 -16.93 1.36 11.12
C PRO A 417 -17.20 -0.06 10.60
N LEU A 418 -17.33 -1.06 11.48
CA LEU A 418 -17.63 -2.45 11.12
C LEU A 418 -19.13 -2.70 10.89
N SER A 419 -19.99 -1.69 11.08
CA SER A 419 -21.42 -1.82 10.83
C SER A 419 -21.68 -2.00 9.33
N GLN A 420 -22.39 -3.06 8.97
CA GLN A 420 -22.80 -3.30 7.58
C GLN A 420 -23.87 -2.29 7.15
N LEU A 421 -23.72 -1.74 5.94
CA LEU A 421 -24.70 -0.86 5.31
C LEU A 421 -25.70 -1.70 4.51
N CYS A 422 -26.99 -1.40 4.65
CA CYS A 422 -27.99 -1.98 3.75
C CYS A 422 -28.10 -1.19 2.44
N GLU A 423 -28.68 -1.79 1.39
CA GLU A 423 -28.80 -1.16 0.06
C GLU A 423 -29.48 0.22 0.10
N ASN A 424 -30.52 0.39 0.92
CA ASN A 424 -31.20 1.67 1.07
C ASN A 424 -30.31 2.76 1.69
N GLU A 425 -29.42 2.38 2.61
CA GLU A 425 -28.46 3.29 3.23
C GLU A 425 -27.36 3.66 2.24
N MET A 426 -26.88 2.70 1.45
CA MET A 426 -25.90 2.96 0.39
C MET A 426 -26.45 3.91 -0.67
N ASP A 427 -27.67 3.69 -1.15
CA ASP A 427 -28.33 4.59 -2.11
C ASP A 427 -28.53 6.00 -1.50
N LEU A 428 -28.83 6.10 -0.20
CA LEU A 428 -28.94 7.39 0.49
C LEU A 428 -27.59 8.11 0.58
N ILE A 429 -26.52 7.42 0.97
CA ILE A 429 -25.16 7.97 1.05
C ILE A 429 -24.70 8.46 -0.33
N TRP A 430 -24.93 7.68 -1.39
CA TRP A 430 -24.60 8.08 -2.75
C TRP A 430 -25.40 9.31 -3.19
N THR A 431 -26.70 9.35 -2.86
CA THR A 431 -27.57 10.50 -3.18
C THR A 431 -27.09 11.78 -2.51
N LEU A 432 -26.68 11.70 -1.23
CA LEU A 432 -26.21 12.83 -0.42
C LEU A 432 -24.68 12.98 -0.39
N ARG A 433 -23.96 12.47 -1.40
CA ARG A 433 -22.49 12.44 -1.46
C ARG A 433 -21.81 13.81 -1.29
N TYR A 434 -22.45 14.90 -1.71
CA TYR A 434 -21.93 16.26 -1.50
C TYR A 434 -22.10 16.72 -0.05
N ASP A 435 -23.24 16.42 0.60
CA ASP A 435 -23.44 16.66 2.03
C ASP A 435 -22.46 15.83 2.88
N CYS A 436 -22.13 14.60 2.46
CA CYS A 436 -21.09 13.78 3.07
C CYS A 436 -19.74 14.49 3.05
N ARG A 437 -19.31 15.00 1.89
CA ARG A 437 -18.04 15.75 1.76
C ARG A 437 -18.01 16.98 2.66
N GLU A 438 -19.09 17.76 2.67
CA GLU A 438 -19.13 19.06 3.36
C GLU A 438 -19.24 18.94 4.88
N ASN A 439 -20.00 17.96 5.37
CA ASN A 439 -20.33 17.86 6.79
C ASN A 439 -19.64 16.68 7.49
N PHE A 440 -19.24 15.63 6.74
CA PHE A 440 -18.69 14.39 7.29
C PHE A 440 -17.49 13.87 6.45
N PRO A 441 -16.36 14.59 6.33
CA PRO A 441 -15.18 14.12 5.60
C PRO A 441 -14.76 12.67 5.85
N GLN A 442 -14.84 12.22 7.10
CA GLN A 442 -14.52 10.87 7.56
C GLN A 442 -15.44 9.78 7.00
N SER A 443 -16.53 10.16 6.33
CA SER A 443 -17.48 9.24 5.69
C SER A 443 -17.00 8.64 4.37
N LEU A 444 -15.84 9.07 3.85
CA LEU A 444 -15.32 8.61 2.56
C LEU A 444 -15.29 7.08 2.43
N PRO A 445 -14.84 6.28 3.42
CA PRO A 445 -14.86 4.82 3.30
C PRO A 445 -16.29 4.28 3.08
N LYS A 446 -17.27 4.76 3.85
CA LYS A 446 -18.70 4.40 3.70
C LYS A 446 -19.26 4.83 2.34
N LEU A 447 -18.87 6.00 1.83
CA LEU A 447 -19.26 6.47 0.49
C LEU A 447 -18.70 5.57 -0.62
N LEU A 448 -17.44 5.15 -0.50
CA LEU A 448 -16.78 4.26 -1.47
C LEU A 448 -17.41 2.88 -1.52
N LEU A 449 -17.85 2.35 -0.37
CA LEU A 449 -18.60 1.09 -0.28
C LEU A 449 -20.05 1.21 -0.79
N SER A 450 -20.60 2.42 -0.82
CA SER A 450 -21.95 2.68 -1.31
C SER A 450 -22.04 2.83 -2.83
N LEU A 451 -20.90 2.90 -3.51
CA LEU A 451 -20.81 3.07 -4.95
C LEU A 451 -21.10 1.76 -5.69
N LYS A 452 -21.83 1.84 -6.81
CA LYS A 452 -21.94 0.74 -7.76
C LYS A 452 -20.77 0.79 -8.74
N TRP A 453 -19.71 0.02 -8.48
CA TRP A 453 -18.49 0.03 -9.28
C TRP A 453 -18.66 -0.56 -10.69
N ASN A 454 -19.79 -1.21 -10.96
CA ASN A 454 -20.18 -1.74 -12.26
C ASN A 454 -20.98 -0.74 -13.13
N LYS A 455 -20.82 0.56 -12.87
CA LYS A 455 -21.40 1.65 -13.66
C LYS A 455 -20.39 2.76 -13.87
N LEU A 456 -20.04 3.01 -15.13
CA LEU A 456 -19.01 4.01 -15.44
C LEU A 456 -19.40 5.43 -15.00
N GLU A 457 -20.69 5.77 -15.05
CA GLU A 457 -21.18 7.11 -14.66
C GLU A 457 -20.97 7.38 -13.18
N ASP A 458 -21.28 6.40 -12.34
CA ASP A 458 -21.13 6.50 -10.89
C ASP A 458 -19.63 6.61 -10.53
N VAL A 459 -18.79 5.77 -11.13
CA VAL A 459 -17.33 5.81 -10.97
C VAL A 459 -16.76 7.17 -11.40
N ALA A 460 -17.16 7.71 -12.56
CA ALA A 460 -16.66 8.99 -13.03
C ALA A 460 -17.00 10.15 -12.05
N GLN A 461 -18.23 10.19 -11.54
CA GLN A 461 -18.64 11.18 -10.55
C GLN A 461 -17.87 11.06 -9.23
N LEU A 462 -17.65 9.83 -8.76
CA LEU A 462 -16.86 9.59 -7.56
C LEU A 462 -15.43 10.09 -7.75
N GLN A 463 -14.80 9.78 -8.88
CA GLN A 463 -13.42 10.19 -9.16
C GLN A 463 -13.28 11.71 -9.18
N ALA A 464 -14.26 12.44 -9.75
CA ALA A 464 -14.29 13.89 -9.68
C ALA A 464 -14.50 14.42 -8.24
N LEU A 465 -15.40 13.79 -7.47
CA LEU A 465 -15.65 14.15 -6.07
C LEU A 465 -14.43 13.92 -5.18
N LEU A 466 -13.65 12.87 -5.44
CA LEU A 466 -12.43 12.54 -4.71
C LEU A 466 -11.35 13.62 -4.84
N GLN A 467 -11.26 14.31 -5.99
CA GLN A 467 -10.28 15.39 -6.20
C GLN A 467 -10.51 16.61 -5.32
N ILE A 468 -11.76 16.83 -4.92
CA ILE A 468 -12.17 17.94 -4.05
C ILE A 468 -12.48 17.45 -2.64
N TRP A 469 -12.18 16.19 -2.32
CA TRP A 469 -12.39 15.65 -0.99
C TRP A 469 -11.31 16.18 -0.04
N PRO A 470 -11.69 16.70 1.14
CA PRO A 470 -10.72 17.19 2.12
C PRO A 470 -9.86 16.04 2.67
N LYS A 471 -8.54 16.23 2.74
CA LYS A 471 -7.61 15.20 3.24
C LYS A 471 -8.03 14.66 4.59
N LEU A 472 -8.08 13.33 4.70
CA LEU A 472 -8.34 12.63 5.95
C LEU A 472 -7.13 12.67 6.88
N LEU A 473 -7.36 12.38 8.16
CA LEU A 473 -6.28 12.11 9.08
C LEU A 473 -5.53 10.84 8.63
N PRO A 474 -4.19 10.79 8.75
CA PRO A 474 -3.42 9.64 8.27
C PRO A 474 -3.91 8.29 8.82
N ARG A 475 -4.37 8.25 10.07
CA ARG A 475 -4.89 7.04 10.72
C ARG A 475 -6.18 6.53 10.10
N GLU A 476 -7.05 7.43 9.68
CA GLU A 476 -8.31 7.11 8.99
C GLU A 476 -8.03 6.67 7.55
N ALA A 477 -7.07 7.34 6.88
CA ALA A 477 -6.66 7.00 5.53
C ALA A 477 -6.03 5.60 5.38
N LEU A 478 -5.53 5.00 6.47
CA LEU A 478 -5.04 3.62 6.47
C LEU A 478 -6.13 2.61 6.09
N GLU A 479 -7.39 2.88 6.41
CA GLU A 479 -8.52 2.02 6.04
C GLU A 479 -8.64 1.90 4.52
N LEU A 480 -8.45 3.02 3.80
CA LEU A 480 -8.54 3.11 2.34
C LEU A 480 -7.43 2.34 1.59
N LEU A 481 -6.51 1.73 2.31
CA LEU A 481 -5.46 0.86 1.79
C LEU A 481 -5.78 -0.63 1.99
N ASP A 482 -6.88 -0.97 2.66
CA ASP A 482 -7.34 -2.33 2.81
C ASP A 482 -7.81 -2.94 1.47
N PHE A 483 -8.13 -4.22 1.47
CA PHE A 483 -8.55 -4.93 0.28
C PHE A 483 -9.90 -4.46 -0.32
N ASN A 484 -10.80 -3.88 0.49
CA ASN A 484 -12.10 -3.37 0.06
C ASN A 484 -11.96 -2.18 -0.91
N TYR A 485 -10.84 -1.45 -0.84
CA TYR A 485 -10.58 -0.28 -1.67
C TYR A 485 -9.44 -0.55 -2.68
N PRO A 486 -9.67 -1.31 -3.77
CA PRO A 486 -8.61 -1.63 -4.73
C PRO A 486 -8.34 -0.52 -5.74
N ASP A 487 -9.21 0.49 -5.85
CA ASP A 487 -9.11 1.54 -6.88
C ASP A 487 -7.82 2.35 -6.75
N GLN A 488 -7.16 2.58 -7.89
CA GLN A 488 -5.85 3.23 -7.93
C GLN A 488 -5.91 4.68 -7.43
N TYR A 489 -6.96 5.43 -7.75
CA TYR A 489 -7.07 6.84 -7.39
C TYR A 489 -7.48 7.02 -5.93
N VAL A 490 -8.31 6.11 -5.41
CA VAL A 490 -8.59 6.02 -3.96
C VAL A 490 -7.31 5.75 -3.18
N ARG A 491 -6.48 4.80 -3.63
CA ARG A 491 -5.19 4.49 -2.98
C ARG A 491 -4.18 5.62 -3.10
N GLU A 492 -4.14 6.31 -4.25
CA GLU A 492 -3.33 7.53 -4.42
C GLU A 492 -3.74 8.64 -3.45
N TYR A 493 -5.04 8.86 -3.28
CA TYR A 493 -5.58 9.79 -2.28
C TYR A 493 -5.17 9.40 -0.85
N ALA A 494 -5.31 8.12 -0.50
CA ALA A 494 -4.93 7.59 0.80
C ALA A 494 -3.44 7.83 1.10
N VAL A 495 -2.57 7.50 0.15
CA VAL A 495 -1.12 7.77 0.23
C VAL A 495 -0.85 9.29 0.34
N GLY A 496 -1.60 10.12 -0.39
CA GLY A 496 -1.54 11.58 -0.28
C GLY A 496 -1.90 12.12 1.10
N CYS A 497 -2.75 11.40 1.85
CA CYS A 497 -3.05 11.68 3.26
C CYS A 497 -1.92 11.20 4.18
N LEU A 498 -1.38 9.99 3.96
CA LEU A 498 -0.25 9.43 4.73
C LEU A 498 1.02 10.28 4.65
N ARG A 499 1.20 11.05 3.58
CA ARG A 499 2.33 11.99 3.47
C ARG A 499 2.38 13.04 4.58
N GLN A 500 1.26 13.31 5.27
CA GLN A 500 1.19 14.22 6.43
C GLN A 500 1.73 13.60 7.72
N MET A 501 1.87 12.28 7.79
CA MET A 501 2.34 11.54 8.95
C MET A 501 3.83 11.83 9.20
N SER A 502 4.27 11.95 10.45
CA SER A 502 5.71 12.05 10.75
C SER A 502 6.43 10.72 10.46
N ASP A 503 7.76 10.70 10.45
CA ASP A 503 8.50 9.44 10.30
C ASP A 503 8.32 8.53 11.54
N GLU A 504 8.18 9.13 12.72
CA GLU A 504 7.92 8.43 13.98
C GLU A 504 6.55 7.75 13.95
N GLU A 505 5.50 8.45 13.52
CA GLU A 505 4.19 7.85 13.34
C GLU A 505 4.22 6.77 12.24
N LEU A 506 4.90 7.01 11.12
CA LEU A 506 5.02 6.03 10.03
C LEU A 506 5.67 4.73 10.50
N SER A 507 6.70 4.83 11.34
CA SER A 507 7.38 3.65 11.89
C SER A 507 6.44 2.72 12.66
N GLN A 508 5.39 3.25 13.29
CA GLN A 508 4.43 2.47 14.07
C GLN A 508 3.49 1.63 13.18
N TYR A 509 3.26 2.08 11.93
CA TYR A 509 2.36 1.44 10.97
C TYR A 509 3.09 0.74 9.82
N LEU A 510 4.43 0.78 9.81
CA LEU A 510 5.24 0.34 8.68
C LEU A 510 5.02 -1.14 8.35
N LEU A 511 4.85 -1.99 9.36
CA LEU A 511 4.56 -3.41 9.17
C LEU A 511 3.26 -3.62 8.37
N GLN A 512 2.20 -2.92 8.76
CA GLN A 512 0.88 -3.01 8.12
C GLN A 512 0.96 -2.51 6.68
N LEU A 513 1.65 -1.39 6.44
CA LEU A 513 1.86 -0.85 5.09
C LEU A 513 2.63 -1.83 4.19
N VAL A 514 3.63 -2.54 4.73
CA VAL A 514 4.34 -3.61 4.00
C VAL A 514 3.40 -4.78 3.69
N GLN A 515 2.48 -5.14 4.59
CA GLN A 515 1.48 -6.18 4.28
C GLN A 515 0.51 -5.74 3.19
N VAL A 516 0.11 -4.47 3.18
CA VAL A 516 -0.78 -3.92 2.14
C VAL A 516 -0.19 -4.04 0.73
N LEU A 517 1.14 -3.95 0.58
CA LEU A 517 1.80 -4.14 -0.72
C LEU A 517 1.46 -5.49 -1.38
N LYS A 518 1.03 -6.50 -0.60
CA LYS A 518 0.59 -7.79 -1.13
C LYS A 518 -0.77 -7.72 -1.84
N TYR A 519 -1.59 -6.73 -1.53
CA TYR A 519 -2.88 -6.47 -2.18
C TYR A 519 -2.76 -5.57 -3.41
N GLU A 520 -1.63 -4.88 -3.59
CA GLU A 520 -1.35 -4.09 -4.78
C GLU A 520 -1.19 -5.02 -5.99
N PRO A 521 -2.03 -4.87 -7.03
CA PRO A 521 -1.97 -5.78 -8.17
C PRO A 521 -0.79 -5.49 -9.10
N PHE A 522 -0.23 -4.28 -9.03
CA PHE A 522 0.88 -3.83 -9.86
C PHE A 522 2.06 -3.39 -8.99
N LEU A 523 3.29 -3.60 -9.48
CA LEU A 523 4.52 -3.29 -8.75
C LEU A 523 4.70 -1.78 -8.54
N ASP A 524 4.41 -1.01 -9.60
CA ASP A 524 4.52 0.44 -9.62
C ASP A 524 3.22 1.10 -9.12
N CYS A 525 3.12 1.35 -7.83
CA CYS A 525 1.95 1.98 -7.20
C CYS A 525 2.36 3.15 -6.29
N ALA A 526 1.38 3.98 -5.90
CA ALA A 526 1.63 5.14 -5.05
C ALA A 526 2.24 4.75 -3.70
N LEU A 527 1.81 3.62 -3.13
CA LEU A 527 2.28 3.13 -1.84
C LEU A 527 3.74 2.66 -1.91
N SER A 528 4.12 1.89 -2.94
CA SER A 528 5.51 1.40 -3.08
C SER A 528 6.48 2.56 -3.28
N ARG A 529 6.10 3.58 -4.07
CA ARG A 529 6.86 4.82 -4.23
C ARG A 529 7.00 5.60 -2.92
N PHE A 530 5.88 5.82 -2.21
CA PHE A 530 5.89 6.53 -0.93
C PHE A 530 6.80 5.86 0.11
N LEU A 531 6.69 4.54 0.27
CA LEU A 531 7.53 3.79 1.21
C LEU A 531 9.00 3.86 0.83
N LEU A 532 9.32 3.76 -0.47
CA LEU A 532 10.70 3.88 -0.95
C LEU A 532 11.25 5.30 -0.74
N GLU A 533 10.48 6.33 -1.05
CA GLU A 533 10.84 7.74 -0.82
C GLU A 533 11.14 8.00 0.67
N ARG A 534 10.29 7.52 1.57
CA ARG A 534 10.48 7.62 3.02
C ARG A 534 11.69 6.83 3.52
N ALA A 535 11.86 5.61 3.04
CA ALA A 535 12.98 4.74 3.40
C ALA A 535 14.33 5.32 2.95
N LEU A 536 14.38 5.90 1.75
CA LEU A 536 15.57 6.59 1.26
C LEU A 536 15.78 7.94 1.94
N GLY A 537 14.73 8.55 2.50
CA GLY A 537 14.76 9.80 3.24
C GLY A 537 15.18 9.68 4.71
N ASN A 538 15.01 8.49 5.30
CA ASN A 538 15.23 8.23 6.71
C ASN A 538 15.79 6.81 6.90
N ARG A 539 17.05 6.72 7.34
CA ARG A 539 17.78 5.45 7.48
C ARG A 539 17.08 4.45 8.40
N ARG A 540 16.40 4.92 9.44
CA ARG A 540 15.68 4.06 10.39
C ARG A 540 14.50 3.39 9.69
N ILE A 541 13.68 4.17 8.98
CA ILE A 541 12.58 3.65 8.16
C ILE A 541 13.14 2.69 7.12
N GLY A 542 14.23 3.05 6.43
CA GLY A 542 14.87 2.18 5.45
C GLY A 542 15.36 0.85 6.02
N GLN A 543 15.95 0.85 7.22
CA GLN A 543 16.38 -0.37 7.90
C GLN A 543 15.19 -1.26 8.28
N MET A 544 14.12 -0.70 8.86
CA MET A 544 12.92 -1.48 9.20
C MET A 544 12.24 -2.04 7.95
N LEU A 545 12.09 -1.22 6.90
CA LEU A 545 11.50 -1.64 5.63
C LEU A 545 12.30 -2.79 5.00
N PHE A 546 13.63 -2.71 5.00
CA PHE A 546 14.50 -3.77 4.51
C PHE A 546 14.25 -5.10 5.23
N TRP A 547 14.15 -5.08 6.57
CA TRP A 547 13.93 -6.31 7.35
C TRP A 547 12.51 -6.84 7.27
N HIS A 548 11.51 -6.00 6.98
CA HIS A 548 10.14 -6.46 6.74
C HIS A 548 9.97 -7.12 5.36
N LEU A 549 10.78 -6.72 4.37
CA LEU A 549 10.74 -7.26 3.01
C LEU A 549 11.65 -8.48 2.81
N ARG A 550 12.73 -8.59 3.59
CA ARG A 550 13.70 -9.69 3.55
C ARG A 550 13.22 -10.88 4.35
#